data_AF-A0A2G6R4Q9-F1
#
_entry.id   AF-A0A2G6R4Q9-F1
#
_cell.length_a   1.000
_cell.length_b   1.000
_cell.length_c   1.000
_cell.angle_alpha   90.00
_cell.angle_beta   90.00
_cell.angle_gamma   90.00
#
_symmetry.space_group_name_H-M   'P 1'
#
loop_
_entity.id
_entity.type
_entity.pdbx_description
1 polymer ?
#
loop_
_entity_poly.entity_id
_entity_poly.type
_entity_poly.pdbx_seq_one_letter_code
_entity_poly.pdbx_strand_id
1 'polypeptide(L)'
;MTGVLIAGTSSDAGKSLVVTGLCRAFADQGVKVVPFKSQNMSNNSMVCVDGSEIGRAQYLQATAARGTPTSAMNPVLLKPGTDRTSFVVLRGQPAGELRAGAYATG
;
A
#
# COMPACT_ATOMS: atom_id res chain seq x y z
N MET A 1 -4.83 -11.48 -16.55
CA MET A 1 -4.22 -10.22 -16.07
C MET A 1 -2.74 -10.49 -15.88
N THR A 2 -1.87 -9.68 -16.49
CA THR A 2 -0.42 -9.85 -16.38
C THR A 2 0.09 -8.99 -15.22
N GLY A 3 0.96 -9.53 -14.37
CA GLY A 3 1.51 -8.84 -13.21
C GLY A 3 3.04 -8.83 -13.22
N VAL A 4 3.64 -7.76 -12.71
CA VAL A 4 5.09 -7.65 -12.52
C VAL A 4 5.35 -7.47 -11.03
N LEU A 5 6.15 -8.37 -10.45
CA LEU A 5 6.60 -8.26 -9.07
C LEU A 5 7.87 -7.42 -9.00
N ILE A 6 7.84 -6.34 -8.23
CA ILE A 6 9.03 -5.55 -7.89
C ILE A 6 9.52 -5.95 -6.50
N ALA A 7 10.60 -6.73 -6.46
CA ALA A 7 11.25 -7.21 -5.24
C ALA A 7 12.52 -6.41 -4.92
N GLY A 8 13.03 -6.57 -3.69
CA GLY A 8 14.26 -5.94 -3.24
C GLY A 8 14.77 -6.60 -1.96
N THR A 9 16.07 -6.46 -1.70
CA THR A 9 16.79 -7.17 -0.62
C THR A 9 16.67 -6.49 0.75
N SER A 10 16.13 -5.28 0.82
CA SER A 10 15.83 -4.55 2.05
C SER A 10 14.53 -3.77 1.93
N SER A 11 13.99 -3.28 3.06
CA SER A 11 12.84 -2.37 3.10
C SER A 11 13.07 -1.12 2.26
N ASP A 12 14.28 -0.57 2.30
CA ASP A 12 14.64 0.75 1.76
C ASP A 12 15.37 0.69 0.41
N ALA A 13 15.37 -0.47 -0.26
CA ALA A 13 15.95 -0.67 -1.58
C ALA A 13 15.28 0.15 -2.73
N GLY A 14 14.43 1.12 -2.44
CA GLY A 14 13.79 1.97 -3.46
C GLY A 14 12.60 1.36 -4.21
N LYS A 15 12.12 0.17 -3.82
CA LYS A 15 10.99 -0.54 -4.47
C LYS A 15 9.78 0.37 -4.74
N SER A 16 9.37 1.16 -3.76
CA SER A 16 8.20 2.03 -3.90
C SER A 16 8.40 3.11 -4.97
N LEU A 17 9.60 3.69 -5.06
CA LEU A 17 9.95 4.68 -6.08
C LEU A 17 10.00 4.06 -7.47
N VAL A 18 10.59 2.86 -7.59
CA VAL A 18 10.62 2.12 -8.86
C VAL A 18 9.20 1.82 -9.35
N VAL A 19 8.32 1.32 -8.47
CA VAL A 19 6.90 1.09 -8.82
C VAL A 19 6.22 2.39 -9.26
N THR A 20 6.45 3.51 -8.57
CA THR A 20 5.91 4.82 -8.97
C THR A 20 6.37 5.22 -10.37
N GLY A 21 7.67 5.09 -10.66
CA GLY A 21 8.24 5.41 -11.97
C GLY A 21 7.68 4.53 -13.09
N LEU A 22 7.56 3.22 -12.85
CA LEU A 22 6.94 2.28 -13.79
C LEU A 22 5.46 2.60 -14.03
N CYS A 23 4.70 2.90 -12.99
CA CYS A 23 3.30 3.31 -13.12
C CYS A 23 3.17 4.55 -14.01
N ARG A 24 4.03 5.56 -13.79
CA ARG A 24 4.05 6.77 -14.62
C ARG A 24 4.40 6.45 -16.06
N ALA A 25 5.50 5.73 -16.29
CA ALA A 25 5.98 5.41 -17.63
C ALA A 25 4.94 4.60 -18.44
N PHE A 26 4.31 3.59 -17.84
CA PHE A 26 3.26 2.82 -18.50
C PHE A 26 2.01 3.66 -18.78
N ALA A 27 1.57 4.48 -17.83
CA ALA A 27 0.43 5.36 -18.03
C ALA A 27 0.67 6.38 -19.15
N ASP A 28 1.88 6.95 -19.25
CA ASP A 28 2.25 7.90 -20.30
C ASP A 28 2.34 7.23 -21.69
N GLN A 29 2.56 5.92 -21.75
CA GLN A 29 2.48 5.11 -22.98
C GLN A 29 1.06 4.62 -23.30
N GLY A 30 0.04 5.03 -22.54
CA GLY A 30 -1.35 4.60 -22.73
C GLY A 30 -1.66 3.19 -22.23
N VAL A 31 -0.72 2.54 -21.52
CA VAL A 31 -0.94 1.24 -20.91
C VAL A 31 -1.76 1.39 -19.62
N LYS A 32 -2.86 0.65 -19.51
CA LYS A 32 -3.64 0.57 -18.27
C LYS A 32 -2.84 -0.18 -17.21
N VAL A 33 -2.35 0.54 -16.21
CA VAL A 33 -1.55 0.01 -15.09
C VAL A 33 -2.21 0.37 -13.77
N VAL A 34 -2.06 -0.50 -12.76
CA VAL A 34 -2.53 -0.26 -11.40
C VAL A 34 -1.50 -0.81 -10.41
N PRO A 35 -1.15 -0.07 -9.34
CA PRO A 35 -0.28 -0.60 -8.30
C PRO A 35 -1.05 -1.52 -7.37
N PHE A 36 -0.34 -2.49 -6.78
CA PHE A 36 -0.91 -3.34 -5.74
C PHE A 36 0.16 -3.72 -4.71
N LYS A 37 -0.21 -3.56 -3.43
CA LYS A 37 0.57 -4.02 -2.28
C LYS A 37 -0.40 -4.56 -1.23
N SER A 38 -0.59 -5.88 -1.22
CA SER A 38 -1.55 -6.55 -0.33
C SER A 38 -1.48 -6.08 1.12
N GLN A 39 -0.26 -5.99 1.67
CA GLN A 39 -0.01 -5.46 3.01
C GLN A 39 1.13 -4.44 2.98
N ASN A 40 0.87 -3.28 3.60
CA ASN A 40 1.86 -2.24 3.85
C ASN A 40 1.96 -2.01 5.37
N MET A 41 3.16 -1.76 5.88
CA MET A 41 3.41 -1.37 7.26
C MET A 41 4.01 0.04 7.27
N SER A 42 3.21 1.04 7.62
CA SER A 42 3.63 2.44 7.64
C SER A 42 2.66 3.32 8.43
N ASN A 43 3.21 4.28 9.18
CA ASN A 43 2.41 5.35 9.76
C ASN A 43 2.07 6.47 8.76
N ASN A 44 2.71 6.46 7.58
CA ASN A 44 2.46 7.43 6.51
C ASN A 44 1.33 6.95 5.62
N SER A 45 0.16 7.56 5.83
CA SER A 45 -1.09 7.26 5.14
C SER A 45 -1.65 8.50 4.43
N MET A 46 -2.63 8.28 3.56
CA MET A 46 -3.41 9.29 2.86
C MET A 46 -4.88 8.88 2.86
N VAL A 47 -5.78 9.85 2.67
CA VAL A 47 -7.22 9.62 2.56
C VAL A 47 -7.62 9.63 1.09
N CYS A 48 -8.29 8.58 0.64
CA CYS A 48 -8.88 8.46 -0.68
C CYS A 48 -10.15 9.32 -0.79
N VAL A 49 -10.64 9.51 -2.02
CA VAL A 49 -11.84 10.33 -2.29
C VAL A 49 -13.09 9.82 -1.56
N ASP A 50 -13.18 8.50 -1.36
CA ASP A 50 -14.27 7.84 -0.64
C ASP A 50 -14.09 7.85 0.89
N GLY A 51 -13.08 8.57 1.41
CA GLY A 51 -12.73 8.61 2.83
C GLY A 51 -11.95 7.39 3.32
N SER A 52 -11.68 6.39 2.46
CA SER A 52 -10.90 5.23 2.84
C SER A 52 -9.41 5.58 3.03
N GLU A 53 -8.77 4.99 4.03
CA GLU A 53 -7.34 5.20 4.28
C GLU A 53 -6.47 4.24 3.45
N ILE A 54 -5.35 4.75 2.94
CA ILE A 54 -4.36 3.97 2.19
C ILE A 54 -2.93 4.39 2.56
N GLY A 55 -1.94 3.52 2.42
CA GLY A 55 -0.53 3.90 2.56
C GLY A 55 -0.11 4.98 1.55
N ARG A 56 0.66 5.97 1.99
CA ARG A 56 1.11 7.12 1.16
C ARG A 56 1.84 6.68 -0.11
N ALA A 57 2.63 5.60 -0.02
CA ALA A 57 3.33 5.05 -1.19
C ALA A 57 2.34 4.57 -2.26
N GLN A 58 1.28 3.85 -1.88
CA GLN A 58 0.29 3.36 -2.82
C GLN A 58 -0.59 4.49 -3.36
N TYR A 59 -0.90 5.50 -2.54
CA TYR A 59 -1.57 6.72 -3.02
C TYR A 59 -0.78 7.40 -4.14
N LEU A 60 0.53 7.59 -3.92
CA LEU A 60 1.42 8.19 -4.91
C LEU A 60 1.53 7.32 -6.18
N GLN A 61 1.65 6.00 -6.02
CA GLN A 61 1.72 5.07 -7.15
C GLN A 61 0.43 5.07 -7.99
N ALA A 62 -0.73 5.15 -7.35
CA ALA A 62 -2.02 5.22 -8.03
C ALA A 62 -2.13 6.52 -8.84
N THR A 63 -1.70 7.62 -8.23
CA THR A 63 -1.60 8.93 -8.88
C THR A 63 -0.62 8.91 -10.07
N ALA A 64 0.51 8.22 -9.92
CA ALA A 64 1.48 8.02 -10.99
C ALA A 64 0.90 7.21 -12.15
N ALA A 65 0.10 6.20 -11.85
CA ALA A 65 -0.66 5.40 -12.82
C ALA A 65 -1.81 6.19 -13.49
N ARG A 66 -2.01 7.47 -13.16
CA ARG A 66 -3.19 8.28 -13.57
C ARG A 66 -4.52 7.62 -13.17
N GLY A 67 -4.50 6.78 -12.13
CA GLY A 67 -5.68 6.12 -11.57
C GLY A 67 -6.16 6.80 -10.30
N THR A 68 -7.41 6.52 -9.91
CA THR A 68 -7.97 6.95 -8.64
C THR A 68 -7.41 6.08 -7.50
N PRO A 69 -6.76 6.66 -6.48
CA PRO A 69 -6.33 5.91 -5.29
C PRO A 69 -7.53 5.26 -4.60
N THR A 70 -7.44 3.98 -4.27
CA THR A 70 -8.48 3.24 -3.52
C THR A 70 -7.84 2.25 -2.55
N SER A 71 -8.52 1.94 -1.45
CA SER A 71 -8.04 0.96 -0.47
C SER A 71 -7.84 -0.45 -1.05
N ALA A 72 -8.46 -0.78 -2.19
CA ALA A 72 -8.23 -2.04 -2.91
C ALA A 72 -6.77 -2.23 -3.35
N MET A 73 -6.01 -1.14 -3.56
CA MET A 73 -4.60 -1.19 -3.94
C MET A 73 -3.67 -1.49 -2.74
N ASN A 74 -4.16 -1.28 -1.52
CA ASN A 74 -3.49 -1.64 -0.27
C ASN A 74 -4.53 -2.05 0.80
N PRO A 75 -5.08 -3.27 0.70
CA PRO A 75 -6.24 -3.68 1.51
C PRO A 75 -5.91 -3.88 2.99
N VAL A 76 -4.64 -4.12 3.35
CA VAL A 76 -4.18 -4.18 4.74
C VAL A 76 -3.08 -3.15 4.96
N LEU A 77 -3.35 -2.15 5.78
CA LEU A 77 -2.35 -1.20 6.25
C LEU A 77 -2.15 -1.42 7.75
N LEU A 78 -0.93 -1.75 8.14
CA LEU A 78 -0.51 -1.84 9.53
C LEU A 78 0.20 -0.54 9.91
N LYS A 79 -0.24 0.10 11.00
CA LYS A 79 0.37 1.32 11.53
C LYS A 79 1.10 0.95 12.83
N PRO A 80 2.44 0.83 12.83
CA PRO A 80 3.20 0.44 14.00
C PRO A 80 2.93 1.35 15.20
N GLY A 81 2.57 0.73 16.33
CA GLY A 81 2.42 1.38 17.63
C GLY A 81 3.58 1.06 18.56
N THR A 82 3.38 1.26 19.87
CA THR A 82 4.32 0.86 20.93
C THR A 82 4.14 -0.63 21.29
N ASP A 83 4.98 -1.17 22.17
CA ASP A 83 4.77 -2.48 22.82
C ASP A 83 4.50 -3.65 21.87
N ARG A 84 5.13 -3.62 20.69
CA ARG A 84 4.98 -4.62 19.62
C ARG A 84 3.53 -4.76 19.14
N THR A 85 2.78 -3.66 19.12
CA THR A 85 1.43 -3.59 18.57
C THR A 85 1.43 -2.87 17.21
N SER A 86 0.37 -3.09 16.45
CA SER A 86 0.08 -2.33 15.24
C SER A 86 -1.41 -2.08 15.16
N PHE A 87 -1.82 -0.86 14.84
CA PHE A 87 -3.20 -0.58 14.48
C PHE A 87 -3.46 -1.11 13.07
N VAL A 88 -4.57 -1.82 12.90
CA VAL A 88 -4.97 -2.40 11.63
C VAL A 88 -5.96 -1.46 10.94
N VAL A 89 -5.67 -1.15 9.70
CA VAL A 89 -6.59 -0.51 8.76
C VAL A 89 -6.91 -1.55 7.69
N LEU A 90 -8.14 -2.06 7.70
CA LEU A 90 -8.64 -3.07 6.77
C LEU A 90 -9.57 -2.43 5.75
N ARG A 91 -9.26 -2.56 4.47
CA ARG A 91 -10.01 -1.94 3.36
C ARG A 91 -10.23 -0.43 3.58
N GLY A 92 -9.24 0.20 4.19
CA GLY A 92 -9.21 1.63 4.49
C GLY A 92 -10.06 2.08 5.67
N GLN A 93 -10.49 1.15 6.54
CA GLN A 93 -11.21 1.44 7.77
C GLN A 93 -10.46 0.89 8.99
N PRO A 94 -10.50 1.55 10.16
CA PRO A 94 -9.94 1.00 11.39
C PRO A 94 -10.54 -0.37 11.73
N ALA A 95 -9.69 -1.31 12.11
CA ALA A 95 -10.07 -2.71 12.34
C ALA A 95 -9.46 -3.30 13.63
N GLY A 96 -9.03 -2.45 14.56
CA GLY A 96 -8.49 -2.84 15.86
C GLY A 96 -6.96 -2.88 15.89
N GLU A 97 -6.41 -3.60 16.86
CA GLU A 97 -4.98 -3.72 17.11
C GLU A 97 -4.51 -5.16 16.96
N LEU A 98 -3.30 -5.33 16.46
CA LEU A 98 -2.62 -6.62 16.31
C LEU A 98 -1.34 -6.60 17.13
N ARG A 99 -1.21 -7.53 18.09
CA ARG A 99 0.05 -7.79 18.80
C ARG A 99 0.95 -8.72 17.98
N ALA A 100 2.26 -8.52 18.06
CA ALA A 100 3.22 -9.44 17.48
C ALA A 100 2.97 -10.88 17.96
N GLY A 101 2.83 -11.81 17.02
CA GLY A 101 2.55 -13.23 17.29
C GLY A 101 1.07 -13.59 17.45
N ALA A 102 0.16 -12.62 17.62
CA ALA A 102 -1.27 -12.91 17.80
C ALA A 102 -1.91 -13.60 16.59
N TYR A 103 -1.35 -13.42 15.40
CA TYR A 103 -1.79 -14.11 14.18
C TYR A 103 -1.65 -15.63 14.24
N ALA A 104 -0.79 -16.16 15.13
CA ALA A 104 -0.54 -17.59 15.26
C ALA A 104 -1.55 -18.31 16.17
N THR A 105 -2.25 -17.57 17.04
CA THR A 105 -3.04 -18.16 18.13
C THR A 105 -4.55 -17.94 18.03
N GLY A 106 -5.02 -17.05 17.13
CA GLY A 106 -6.44 -16.72 16.99
C GLY A 106 -6.91 -15.74 18.05
#